data_AF-A0A355GK84-F1
#
_entry.id   AF-A0A355GK84-F1
#
_cell.length_a   1.000
_cell.length_b   1.000
_cell.length_c   1.000
_cell.angle_alpha   90.00
_cell.angle_beta   90.00
_cell.angle_gamma   90.00
#
_symmetry.space_group_name_H-M   'P 1'
#
loop_
_entity.id
_entity.type
_entity.pdbx_description
1 polymer ?
#
loop_
_entity_poly.entity_id
_entity_poly.type
_entity_poly.pdbx_seq_one_letter_code
_entity_poly.pdbx_strand_id
1 'polypeptide(L)'
;MPIINDVKDICDRLEGRGWRDYFLDATGGELDIIQSSRPKLLAALTAPLSSINRTKPGLEDFHATADRAITGGSPSQSLFYHALASPAVHPTSNGNPSGNSKNYPTLEELDVIENFIYSLVSDRTDLDDTFIAVFAYQYRIASRTPHLRHADVAYSRTGVARIGTSKPNYDARRRSFWVLPKNGSEAICVLPARYAAFLARWAKPGTAGSVQGGHDGANDADYVFPVHKLFSGKECLDGRDISIDFSEYHRNEKLRMTHRLSANEGGLPLPAGFDLTSFPYVRDSTNGGKLTQLSPVGSSVLVVPEPATSLVRTVAQRNSITNKFQIVHFEVPPVRNIVRPGGGLPRNRFAESSLEIPAFGADRLSPEYVNIRHRVDPNGSITQVPTDLNTLSPSAFANAIENGGYFAAHFTDDSCDGCVEAKVTGLGSPVESLPAFSLEVISKPF
;
A
#
# COMPACT_ATOMS: atom_id res chain seq x y z
N MET A 1 21.44 16.58 -12.89
CA MET A 1 20.93 17.81 -13.53
C MET A 1 20.12 18.54 -12.47
N PRO A 2 20.11 19.89 -12.44
CA PRO A 2 19.36 20.63 -11.44
C PRO A 2 17.87 20.25 -11.44
N ILE A 3 17.29 19.96 -10.28
CA ILE A 3 15.90 19.53 -10.13
C ILE A 3 14.89 20.55 -10.69
N ILE A 4 15.23 21.84 -10.67
CA ILE A 4 14.42 22.91 -11.28
C ILE A 4 14.25 22.73 -12.80
N ASN A 5 15.14 21.99 -13.46
CA ASN A 5 15.00 21.65 -14.87
C ASN A 5 13.80 20.73 -15.09
N ASP A 6 13.68 19.70 -14.26
CA ASP A 6 12.60 18.72 -14.36
C ASP A 6 11.25 19.38 -14.00
N VAL A 7 11.25 20.28 -13.00
CA VAL A 7 10.07 21.10 -12.69
C VAL A 7 9.67 21.98 -13.86
N LYS A 8 10.62 22.60 -14.56
CA LYS A 8 10.31 23.39 -15.76
C LYS A 8 9.68 22.53 -16.86
N ASP A 9 10.23 21.34 -17.10
CA ASP A 9 9.69 20.43 -18.12
C ASP A 9 8.25 20.00 -17.78
N ILE A 10 7.94 19.82 -16.49
CA ILE A 10 6.57 19.59 -16.01
C ILE A 10 5.67 20.80 -16.28
N CYS A 11 6.11 22.02 -15.92
CA CYS A 11 5.35 23.25 -16.18
C CYS A 11 5.05 23.44 -17.66
N ASP A 12 6.06 23.29 -18.53
CA ASP A 12 5.93 23.44 -19.98
C ASP A 12 4.96 22.40 -20.56
N ARG A 13 5.00 21.15 -20.07
CA ARG A 13 4.04 20.11 -20.49
C ARG A 13 2.62 20.42 -20.02
N LEU A 14 2.46 21.04 -18.85
CA LEU A 14 1.17 21.34 -18.23
C LEU A 14 0.51 22.63 -18.75
N GLU A 15 1.26 23.50 -19.44
CA GLU A 15 0.76 24.77 -20.00
C GLU A 15 -0.53 24.58 -20.81
N GLY A 16 -0.46 23.83 -21.91
CA GLY A 16 -1.57 23.62 -22.85
C GLY A 16 -2.67 22.69 -22.33
N ARG A 17 -2.66 22.38 -21.03
CA ARG A 17 -3.61 21.47 -20.37
C ARG A 17 -4.54 22.20 -19.40
N GLY A 18 -4.45 23.53 -19.32
CA GLY A 18 -5.30 24.40 -18.50
C GLY A 18 -4.72 24.76 -17.13
N TRP A 19 -3.53 24.24 -16.77
CA TRP A 19 -2.93 24.51 -15.46
C TRP A 19 -2.38 25.92 -15.33
N ARG A 20 -1.81 26.49 -16.40
CA ARG A 20 -1.35 27.89 -16.39
C ARG A 20 -2.51 28.83 -16.06
N ASP A 21 -3.61 28.70 -16.80
CA ASP A 21 -4.82 29.50 -16.60
C ASP A 21 -5.41 29.29 -15.20
N TYR A 22 -5.39 28.04 -14.71
CA TYR A 22 -5.82 27.73 -13.35
C TYR A 22 -5.00 28.50 -12.30
N PHE A 23 -3.66 28.50 -12.40
CA PHE A 23 -2.80 29.18 -11.43
C PHE A 23 -2.90 30.70 -11.51
N LEU A 24 -2.98 31.26 -12.72
CA LEU A 24 -3.22 32.69 -12.91
C LEU A 24 -4.55 33.10 -12.26
N ASP A 25 -5.64 32.39 -12.51
CA ASP A 25 -6.95 32.70 -11.92
C ASP A 25 -6.95 32.51 -10.39
N ALA A 26 -6.31 31.46 -9.88
CA ALA A 26 -6.21 31.19 -8.44
C ALA A 26 -5.40 32.24 -7.67
N THR A 27 -4.57 33.04 -8.34
CA THR A 27 -3.62 33.97 -7.71
C THR A 27 -3.78 35.41 -8.20
N GLY A 28 -4.86 35.75 -8.92
CA GLY A 28 -5.04 37.10 -9.47
C GLY A 28 -3.99 37.49 -10.52
N GLY A 29 -3.37 36.51 -11.18
CA GLY A 29 -2.35 36.67 -12.21
C GLY A 29 -0.90 36.66 -11.68
N GLU A 30 -0.69 36.46 -10.38
CA GLU A 30 0.65 36.51 -9.78
C GLU A 30 1.51 35.27 -10.09
N LEU A 31 0.89 34.10 -10.17
CA LEU A 31 1.59 32.84 -10.47
C LEU A 31 1.46 32.44 -11.93
N ASP A 32 2.44 32.84 -12.74
CA ASP A 32 2.64 32.29 -14.09
C ASP A 32 3.71 31.19 -14.06
N ILE A 33 3.28 29.94 -14.24
CA ILE A 33 4.17 28.77 -14.27
C ILE A 33 5.00 28.69 -15.56
N ILE A 34 4.73 29.55 -16.55
CA ILE A 34 5.45 29.60 -17.81
C ILE A 34 6.41 30.77 -17.80
N GLN A 35 7.68 30.42 -17.57
CA GLN A 35 8.76 31.39 -17.47
C GLN A 35 9.80 31.16 -18.55
N SER A 36 10.31 32.27 -19.09
CA SER A 36 11.35 32.29 -20.13
C SER A 36 12.68 31.66 -19.72
N SER A 37 12.93 31.52 -18.42
CA SER A 37 14.14 30.88 -17.90
C SER A 37 13.90 30.20 -16.56
N ARG A 38 14.78 29.26 -16.21
CA ARG A 38 14.74 28.50 -14.95
C ARG A 38 14.90 29.39 -13.70
N PRO A 39 15.82 30.38 -13.67
CA PRO A 39 15.88 31.31 -12.54
C PRO A 39 14.59 32.13 -12.35
N LYS A 40 13.92 32.52 -13.45
CA LYS A 40 12.62 33.19 -13.37
C LYS A 40 11.52 32.26 -12.87
N LEU A 41 11.53 30.99 -13.29
CA LEU A 41 10.62 29.98 -12.75
C LEU A 41 10.83 29.78 -11.25
N LEU A 42 12.08 29.62 -10.82
CA LEU A 42 12.42 29.51 -9.40
C LEU A 42 11.92 30.72 -8.62
N ALA A 43 12.16 31.93 -9.11
CA ALA A 43 11.68 33.16 -8.50
C ALA A 43 10.13 33.20 -8.43
N ALA A 44 9.43 32.85 -9.51
CA ALA A 44 7.97 32.81 -9.54
C ALA A 44 7.39 31.76 -8.59
N LEU A 45 8.02 30.59 -8.48
CA LEU A 45 7.55 29.52 -7.60
C LEU A 45 7.80 29.82 -6.12
N THR A 46 8.85 30.57 -5.80
CA THR A 46 9.26 30.81 -4.41
C THR A 46 8.88 32.20 -3.89
N ALA A 47 8.49 33.16 -4.74
CA ALA A 47 8.04 34.48 -4.29
C ALA A 47 6.74 34.39 -3.44
N PRO A 48 6.57 35.26 -2.44
CA PRO A 48 5.28 35.46 -1.79
C PRO A 48 4.22 35.91 -2.81
N LEU A 49 3.02 35.37 -2.67
CA LEU A 49 1.80 35.71 -3.38
C LEU A 49 0.97 36.61 -2.48
N SER A 50 0.50 37.74 -3.00
CA SER A 50 -0.29 38.71 -2.23
C SER A 50 -1.70 38.19 -1.93
N SER A 51 -2.24 37.33 -2.80
CA SER A 51 -3.54 36.71 -2.61
C SER A 51 -3.62 35.31 -3.23
N ILE A 52 -4.39 34.42 -2.61
CA ILE A 52 -4.77 33.11 -3.15
C ILE A 52 -6.28 32.97 -2.98
N ASN A 53 -6.98 32.78 -4.10
CA ASN A 53 -8.43 32.59 -4.13
C ASN A 53 -8.82 31.19 -3.65
N ARG A 54 -8.98 31.03 -2.34
CA ARG A 54 -9.40 29.78 -1.68
C ARG A 54 -10.87 29.41 -1.89
N THR A 55 -11.67 30.27 -2.53
CA THR A 55 -13.06 29.91 -2.91
C THR A 55 -13.12 29.18 -4.25
N LYS A 56 -11.98 29.02 -4.94
CA LYS A 56 -11.91 28.26 -6.19
C LYS A 56 -12.08 26.77 -5.90
N PRO A 57 -12.86 26.03 -6.72
CA PRO A 57 -13.08 24.60 -6.51
C PRO A 57 -11.79 23.80 -6.32
N GLY A 58 -11.74 23.04 -5.24
CA GLY A 58 -10.61 22.20 -4.84
C GLY A 58 -9.57 22.87 -3.95
N LEU A 59 -9.62 24.20 -3.74
CA LEU A 59 -8.72 24.94 -2.84
C LEU A 59 -9.32 25.23 -1.46
N GLU A 60 -10.55 24.77 -1.19
CA GLU A 60 -11.27 25.06 0.05
C GLU A 60 -10.56 24.46 1.27
N ASP A 61 -9.85 23.35 1.06
CA ASP A 61 -9.07 22.67 2.09
C ASP A 61 -7.56 22.89 1.96
N PHE A 62 -7.11 23.83 1.12
CA PHE A 62 -5.71 24.25 1.07
C PHE A 62 -5.31 25.02 2.35
N HIS A 63 -4.04 24.92 2.75
CA HIS A 63 -3.55 25.53 3.99
C HIS A 63 -3.88 27.04 4.07
N ALA A 64 -4.55 27.44 5.15
CA ALA A 64 -5.18 28.76 5.26
C ALA A 64 -4.19 29.94 5.23
N THR A 65 -2.98 29.75 5.77
CA THR A 65 -1.95 30.80 5.86
C THR A 65 -0.84 30.66 4.81
N ALA A 66 -0.93 29.68 3.91
CA ALA A 66 0.09 29.53 2.87
C ALA A 66 0.04 30.71 1.90
N ASP A 67 1.20 31.24 1.54
CA ASP A 67 1.34 32.45 0.74
C ASP A 67 2.33 32.28 -0.42
N ARG A 68 2.69 31.05 -0.80
CA ARG A 68 3.64 30.78 -1.89
C ARG A 68 3.15 29.66 -2.80
N ALA A 69 3.66 29.66 -4.03
CA ALA A 69 3.45 28.54 -4.95
C ALA A 69 4.18 27.28 -4.45
N ILE A 70 5.41 27.44 -3.98
CA ILE A 70 6.22 26.40 -3.34
C ILE A 70 6.80 26.96 -2.04
N THR A 71 6.56 26.26 -0.94
CA THR A 71 7.15 26.52 0.37
C THR A 71 8.15 25.41 0.68
N GLY A 72 9.43 25.76 0.86
CA GLY A 72 10.50 24.81 1.10
C GLY A 72 10.21 23.88 2.30
N GLY A 73 10.44 22.58 2.12
CA GLY A 73 10.19 21.55 3.13
C GLY A 73 8.71 21.30 3.48
N SER A 74 7.77 22.07 2.94
CA SER A 74 6.35 22.03 3.35
C SER A 74 5.40 21.79 2.17
N PRO A 75 5.16 20.51 1.79
CA PRO A 75 4.23 20.19 0.70
C PRO A 75 2.81 20.71 0.90
N SER A 76 2.26 20.68 2.12
CA SER A 76 0.92 21.20 2.41
C SER A 76 0.77 22.71 2.31
N GLN A 77 1.88 23.45 2.43
CA GLN A 77 1.91 24.91 2.25
C GLN A 77 2.35 25.34 0.84
N SER A 78 2.44 24.39 -0.09
CA SER A 78 2.85 24.64 -1.47
C SER A 78 1.63 24.61 -2.39
N LEU A 79 1.11 25.77 -2.81
CA LEU A 79 -0.08 25.85 -3.68
C LEU A 79 0.07 25.04 -4.96
N PHE A 80 1.25 25.09 -5.61
CA PHE A 80 1.54 24.36 -6.83
C PHE A 80 1.44 22.85 -6.63
N TYR A 81 1.99 22.32 -5.53
CA TYR A 81 1.90 20.90 -5.23
C TYR A 81 0.49 20.50 -4.82
N HIS A 82 -0.20 21.28 -3.97
CA HIS A 82 -1.60 21.02 -3.60
C HIS A 82 -2.50 20.92 -4.83
N ALA A 83 -2.42 21.89 -5.75
CA ALA A 83 -3.23 21.90 -6.96
C ALA A 83 -2.98 20.66 -7.85
N LEU A 84 -1.72 20.22 -7.93
CA LEU A 84 -1.35 19.07 -8.76
C LEU A 84 -1.65 17.71 -8.09
N ALA A 85 -1.51 17.61 -6.77
CA ALA A 85 -1.65 16.38 -5.99
C ALA A 85 -3.07 16.15 -5.45
N SER A 86 -3.88 17.20 -5.28
CA SER A 86 -5.25 17.08 -4.78
C SER A 86 -6.17 16.43 -5.83
N PRO A 87 -6.97 15.41 -5.47
CA PRO A 87 -7.97 14.85 -6.35
C PRO A 87 -9.18 15.78 -6.56
N ALA A 88 -9.30 16.84 -5.76
CA ALA A 88 -10.39 17.82 -5.86
C ALA A 88 -10.06 18.97 -6.83
N VAL A 89 -8.80 19.12 -7.23
CA VAL A 89 -8.35 20.20 -8.11
C VAL A 89 -8.24 19.72 -9.55
N HIS A 90 -8.88 20.49 -10.44
CA HIS A 90 -8.95 20.21 -11.87
C HIS A 90 -8.53 21.43 -12.71
N PRO A 91 -7.84 21.23 -13.84
CA PRO A 91 -7.33 22.32 -14.68
C PRO A 91 -8.41 22.96 -15.56
N THR A 92 -9.68 22.85 -15.16
CA THR A 92 -10.83 23.38 -15.91
C THR A 92 -11.39 24.59 -15.18
N SER A 93 -11.90 25.56 -15.93
CA SER A 93 -12.44 26.80 -15.36
C SER A 93 -13.66 26.57 -14.45
N ASN A 94 -14.44 25.52 -14.71
CA ASN A 94 -15.61 25.16 -13.93
C ASN A 94 -15.33 24.18 -12.77
N GLY A 95 -14.06 23.80 -12.55
CA GLY A 95 -13.68 22.86 -11.50
C GLY A 95 -14.09 21.40 -11.76
N ASN A 96 -14.63 21.07 -12.94
CA ASN A 96 -14.99 19.70 -13.27
C ASN A 96 -13.77 18.89 -13.77
N PRO A 97 -13.69 17.58 -13.50
CA PRO A 97 -12.60 16.76 -14.02
C PRO A 97 -12.49 16.82 -15.55
N SER A 98 -11.30 17.18 -16.06
CA SER A 98 -10.98 17.02 -17.48
C SER A 98 -11.14 15.56 -17.92
N GLY A 99 -11.76 15.33 -19.09
CA GLY A 99 -11.91 14.00 -19.68
C GLY A 99 -10.60 13.36 -20.15
N ASN A 100 -9.53 14.14 -20.33
CA ASN A 100 -8.24 13.64 -20.78
C ASN A 100 -7.29 13.43 -19.59
N SER A 101 -6.97 12.17 -19.28
CA SER A 101 -6.05 11.82 -18.19
C SER A 101 -4.63 12.39 -18.37
N LYS A 102 -4.19 12.64 -19.62
CA LYS A 102 -2.88 13.27 -19.88
C LYS A 102 -2.81 14.72 -19.39
N ASN A 103 -3.96 15.34 -19.10
CA ASN A 103 -4.02 16.71 -18.58
C ASN A 103 -3.55 16.81 -17.13
N TYR A 104 -3.27 15.70 -16.46
CA TYR A 104 -2.88 15.64 -15.06
C TYR A 104 -1.42 15.21 -14.91
N PRO A 105 -0.79 15.51 -13.76
CA PRO A 105 0.54 15.03 -13.46
C PRO A 105 0.55 13.50 -13.30
N THR A 106 1.63 12.87 -13.75
CA THR A 106 1.96 11.49 -13.40
C THR A 106 2.43 11.42 -11.95
N LEU A 107 2.50 10.21 -11.39
CA LEU A 107 3.01 10.02 -10.03
C LEU A 107 4.51 10.38 -9.93
N GLU A 108 5.27 10.14 -10.99
CA GLU A 108 6.70 10.50 -11.08
C GLU A 108 6.90 12.01 -11.10
N GLU A 109 6.05 12.75 -11.80
CA GLU A 109 6.11 14.21 -11.79
C GLU A 109 5.74 14.81 -10.44
N LEU A 110 4.79 14.19 -9.72
CA LEU A 110 4.52 14.56 -8.32
C LEU A 110 5.75 14.29 -7.44
N ASP A 111 6.47 13.18 -7.65
CA ASP A 111 7.72 12.89 -6.95
C ASP A 111 8.79 13.95 -7.17
N VAL A 112 8.97 14.40 -8.42
CA VAL A 112 9.91 15.48 -8.77
C VAL A 112 9.56 16.77 -8.03
N ILE A 113 8.28 17.14 -7.98
CA ILE A 113 7.84 18.36 -7.28
C ILE A 113 8.05 18.22 -5.76
N GLU A 114 7.78 17.04 -5.19
CA GLU A 114 8.09 16.75 -3.78
C GLU A 114 9.59 16.93 -3.51
N ASN A 115 10.45 16.34 -4.35
CA ASN A 115 11.90 16.46 -4.19
C ASN A 115 12.35 17.92 -4.32
N PHE A 116 11.74 18.70 -5.23
CA PHE A 116 12.02 20.12 -5.37
C PHE A 116 11.64 20.90 -4.11
N ILE A 117 10.48 20.64 -3.51
CA ILE A 117 10.07 21.24 -2.24
C ILE A 117 11.14 21.02 -1.16
N TYR A 118 11.65 19.80 -1.01
CA TYR A 118 12.68 19.50 -0.01
C TYR A 118 14.07 20.03 -0.40
N SER A 119 14.38 20.16 -1.70
CA SER A 119 15.64 20.75 -2.16
C SER A 119 15.82 22.22 -1.77
N LEU A 120 14.72 22.96 -1.55
CA LEU A 120 14.77 24.37 -1.16
C LEU A 120 15.19 24.60 0.30
N VAL A 121 15.34 23.52 1.06
CA VAL A 121 15.82 23.51 2.44
C VAL A 121 16.94 22.47 2.58
N SER A 122 17.85 22.42 1.62
CA SER A 122 18.98 21.48 1.62
C SER A 122 20.05 21.84 2.67
N ASP A 123 20.08 23.08 3.14
CA ASP A 123 21.02 23.65 4.11
C ASP A 123 20.60 23.48 5.58
N ARG A 124 19.61 22.61 5.84
CA ARG A 124 19.06 22.35 7.19
C ARG A 124 20.15 21.88 8.16
N THR A 125 20.24 22.56 9.30
CA THR A 125 21.21 22.29 10.37
C THR A 125 20.60 21.56 11.56
N ASP A 126 19.28 21.39 11.58
CA ASP A 126 18.49 20.77 12.65
C ASP A 126 18.25 19.26 12.43
N LEU A 127 19.19 18.58 11.76
CA LEU A 127 19.06 17.18 11.36
C LEU A 127 19.92 16.21 12.19
N ASP A 128 20.66 16.70 13.18
CA ASP A 128 21.64 15.91 13.95
C ASP A 128 21.02 14.76 14.77
N ASP A 129 19.74 14.88 15.15
CA ASP A 129 19.02 13.85 15.91
C ASP A 129 18.08 12.99 15.05
N THR A 130 18.30 13.00 13.73
CA THR A 130 17.47 12.25 12.78
C THR A 130 18.04 10.88 12.43
N PHE A 131 17.14 9.96 12.09
CA PHE A 131 17.46 8.66 11.50
C PHE A 131 16.67 8.46 10.21
N ILE A 132 17.04 7.47 9.40
CA ILE A 132 16.31 7.14 8.18
C ILE A 132 15.08 6.32 8.54
N ALA A 133 13.93 6.65 7.98
CA ALA A 133 12.73 5.85 8.15
C ALA A 133 11.93 5.82 6.84
N VAL A 134 11.48 4.62 6.43
CA VAL A 134 10.65 4.44 5.23
C VAL A 134 9.17 4.64 5.58
N PHE A 135 8.46 5.52 4.88
CA PHE A 135 7.03 5.73 5.13
C PHE A 135 6.21 5.37 3.91
N ALA A 136 5.10 4.67 4.14
CA ALA A 136 3.99 4.71 3.21
C ALA A 136 3.35 6.10 3.29
N TYR A 137 3.13 6.76 2.15
CA TYR A 137 2.61 8.13 2.17
C TYR A 137 1.71 8.46 0.99
N GLN A 138 0.79 9.39 1.20
CA GLN A 138 -0.11 9.88 0.17
C GLN A 138 -0.62 11.28 0.51
N TYR A 139 -0.76 12.15 -0.49
CA TYR A 139 -1.48 13.41 -0.34
C TYR A 139 -2.99 13.14 -0.13
N ARG A 140 -3.55 13.71 0.93
CA ARG A 140 -4.93 13.49 1.36
C ARG A 140 -5.66 14.83 1.51
N ILE A 141 -6.94 14.83 1.15
CA ILE A 141 -7.87 15.90 1.50
C ILE A 141 -8.01 16.01 3.03
N ALA A 142 -8.44 17.18 3.53
CA ALA A 142 -8.50 17.46 4.96
C ALA A 142 -9.20 16.38 5.79
N SER A 143 -10.37 15.92 5.35
CA SER A 143 -11.15 14.89 6.07
C SER A 143 -10.46 13.52 6.18
N ARG A 144 -9.30 13.36 5.53
CA ARG A 144 -8.50 12.13 5.49
C ARG A 144 -7.07 12.35 5.99
N THR A 145 -6.73 13.51 6.55
CA THR A 145 -5.46 13.74 7.25
C THR A 145 -5.60 13.45 8.75
N PRO A 146 -4.51 13.13 9.46
CA PRO A 146 -4.56 12.91 10.92
C PRO A 146 -5.09 14.09 11.73
N HIS A 147 -4.85 15.33 11.27
CA HIS A 147 -5.27 16.55 11.97
C HIS A 147 -6.66 17.06 11.56
N LEU A 148 -7.21 16.59 10.43
CA LEU A 148 -8.53 16.97 9.92
C LEU A 148 -8.73 18.46 9.59
N ARG A 149 -7.65 19.23 9.39
CA ARG A 149 -7.72 20.71 9.22
C ARG A 149 -7.64 21.19 7.78
N HIS A 150 -6.68 20.69 7.04
CA HIS A 150 -6.40 21.04 5.64
C HIS A 150 -5.83 19.80 4.94
N ALA A 151 -5.77 19.83 3.62
CA ALA A 151 -5.09 18.80 2.84
C ALA A 151 -3.60 18.77 3.18
N ASP A 152 -3.05 17.56 3.29
CA ASP A 152 -1.65 17.32 3.65
C ASP A 152 -1.20 15.92 3.18
N VAL A 153 0.10 15.68 3.19
CA VAL A 153 0.67 14.35 3.09
C VAL A 153 0.41 13.60 4.39
N ALA A 154 -0.30 12.48 4.29
CA ALA A 154 -0.44 11.53 5.39
C ALA A 154 0.65 10.46 5.28
N TYR A 155 1.24 10.12 6.42
CA TYR A 155 2.34 9.16 6.53
C TYR A 155 1.94 7.98 7.42
N SER A 156 2.48 6.81 7.14
CA SER A 156 2.29 5.61 7.94
C SER A 156 3.54 4.74 7.92
N ARG A 157 3.85 4.12 9.07
CA ARG A 157 4.84 3.04 9.17
C ARG A 157 4.36 1.72 8.56
N THR A 158 3.09 1.65 8.16
CA THR A 158 2.48 0.50 7.49
C THR A 158 1.79 0.94 6.20
N GLY A 159 2.21 0.42 5.06
CA GLY A 159 1.47 0.57 3.80
C GLY A 159 0.59 -0.65 3.52
N VAL A 160 -0.50 -0.43 2.79
CA VAL A 160 -1.46 -1.48 2.43
C VAL A 160 -1.64 -1.46 0.92
N ALA A 161 -1.07 -2.45 0.25
CA ALA A 161 -1.35 -2.76 -1.14
C ALA A 161 -2.50 -3.76 -1.25
N ARG A 162 -3.13 -3.84 -2.43
CA ARG A 162 -4.22 -4.79 -2.67
C ARG A 162 -3.94 -5.71 -3.86
N ILE A 163 -4.10 -7.01 -3.63
CA ILE A 163 -3.96 -8.03 -4.67
C ILE A 163 -5.15 -7.98 -5.65
N GLY A 164 -4.94 -8.49 -6.86
CA GLY A 164 -5.88 -8.38 -7.97
C GLY A 164 -5.54 -9.36 -9.08
N THR A 165 -6.37 -9.35 -10.12
CA THR A 165 -6.23 -10.22 -11.31
C THR A 165 -5.75 -9.48 -12.55
N SER A 166 -5.46 -8.18 -12.43
CA SER A 166 -4.90 -7.38 -13.51
C SER A 166 -3.91 -6.33 -12.98
N LYS A 167 -3.11 -5.79 -13.90
CA LYS A 167 -2.07 -4.79 -13.63
C LYS A 167 -2.64 -3.52 -12.97
N PRO A 168 -1.79 -2.72 -12.27
CA PRO A 168 -2.21 -1.46 -11.68
C PRO A 168 -2.85 -0.52 -12.71
N ASN A 169 -3.91 0.17 -12.29
CA ASN A 169 -4.53 1.23 -13.09
C ASN A 169 -4.43 2.57 -12.35
N TYR A 170 -3.41 3.38 -12.66
CA TYR A 170 -3.34 4.74 -12.15
C TYR A 170 -4.37 5.64 -12.87
N ASP A 171 -5.32 6.18 -12.11
CA ASP A 171 -6.24 7.22 -12.58
C ASP A 171 -5.66 8.58 -12.23
N ALA A 172 -5.04 9.21 -13.23
CA ALA A 172 -4.44 10.53 -13.08
C ALA A 172 -5.45 11.61 -12.71
N ARG A 173 -6.77 11.44 -12.92
CA ARG A 173 -7.77 12.42 -12.44
C ARG A 173 -7.97 12.35 -10.94
N ARG A 174 -7.87 11.15 -10.36
CA ARG A 174 -8.06 10.86 -8.94
C ARG A 174 -6.76 10.85 -8.13
N ARG A 175 -5.61 11.05 -8.79
CA ARG A 175 -4.26 10.93 -8.20
C ARG A 175 -4.08 9.65 -7.38
N SER A 176 -4.65 8.55 -7.87
CA SER A 176 -4.71 7.28 -7.16
C SER A 176 -4.88 6.10 -8.11
N PHE A 177 -4.55 4.92 -7.61
CA PHE A 177 -4.84 3.67 -8.30
C PHE A 177 -6.33 3.31 -8.17
N TRP A 178 -6.92 2.88 -9.27
CA TRP A 178 -8.32 2.53 -9.37
C TRP A 178 -8.50 1.02 -9.54
N VAL A 179 -9.53 0.49 -8.89
CA VAL A 179 -9.79 -0.97 -8.84
C VAL A 179 -10.29 -1.53 -10.16
N LEU A 180 -11.00 -0.72 -10.96
CA LEU A 180 -11.54 -1.16 -12.25
C LEU A 180 -10.50 -0.99 -13.36
N PRO A 181 -10.35 -1.97 -14.26
CA PRO A 181 -9.41 -1.89 -15.36
C PRO A 181 -9.89 -0.93 -16.45
N LYS A 182 -8.96 -0.30 -17.17
CA LYS A 182 -9.27 0.70 -18.21
C LYS A 182 -10.07 0.14 -19.39
N ASN A 183 -9.93 -1.15 -19.65
CA ASN A 183 -10.60 -1.85 -20.76
C ASN A 183 -12.04 -2.30 -20.42
N GLY A 184 -12.52 -2.06 -19.18
CA GLY A 184 -13.85 -2.45 -18.76
C GLY A 184 -14.06 -3.95 -18.54
N SER A 185 -12.98 -4.76 -18.45
CA SER A 185 -13.12 -6.18 -18.12
C SER A 185 -13.54 -6.39 -16.66
N GLU A 186 -14.02 -7.59 -16.33
CA GLU A 186 -14.37 -8.01 -14.96
C GLU A 186 -13.14 -8.31 -14.07
N ALA A 187 -11.94 -7.97 -14.56
CA ALA A 187 -10.73 -8.14 -13.78
C ALA A 187 -10.65 -7.09 -12.67
N ILE A 188 -9.86 -7.38 -11.64
CA ILE A 188 -9.64 -6.46 -10.52
C ILE A 188 -8.21 -5.98 -10.60
N CYS A 189 -7.98 -4.68 -10.72
CA CYS A 189 -6.63 -4.13 -10.71
C CYS A 189 -6.01 -4.29 -9.32
N VAL A 190 -4.74 -4.68 -9.28
CA VAL A 190 -3.93 -4.51 -8.08
C VAL A 190 -3.85 -3.02 -7.71
N LEU A 191 -3.82 -2.72 -6.42
CA LEU A 191 -3.66 -1.36 -5.91
C LEU A 191 -2.33 -1.25 -5.16
N PRO A 192 -1.29 -0.68 -5.80
CA PRO A 192 0.00 -0.48 -5.16
C PRO A 192 -0.04 0.46 -3.96
N ALA A 193 0.92 0.30 -3.04
CA ALA A 193 1.22 1.26 -1.98
C ALA A 193 2.54 1.98 -2.28
N ARG A 194 2.58 3.31 -2.09
CA ARG A 194 3.76 4.15 -2.34
C ARG A 194 4.55 4.38 -1.06
N TYR A 195 5.87 4.19 -1.14
CA TYR A 195 6.81 4.38 -0.05
C TYR A 195 7.95 5.33 -0.46
N ALA A 196 8.49 6.10 0.48
CA ALA A 196 9.74 6.84 0.30
C ALA A 196 10.54 6.87 1.60
N ALA A 197 11.83 7.18 1.49
CA ALA A 197 12.74 7.35 2.62
C ALA A 197 12.73 8.80 3.10
N PHE A 198 12.73 8.99 4.42
CA PHE A 198 12.78 10.29 5.07
C PHE A 198 13.83 10.29 6.16
N LEU A 199 14.48 11.42 6.40
CA LEU A 199 15.01 11.71 7.73
C LEU A 199 13.81 11.91 8.66
N ALA A 200 13.84 11.26 9.81
CA ALA A 200 12.76 11.20 10.76
C ALA A 200 13.29 11.35 12.18
N ARG A 201 12.39 11.68 13.10
CA ARG A 201 12.71 11.80 14.54
C ARG A 201 11.61 11.20 15.40
N TRP A 202 11.98 10.79 16.61
CA TRP A 202 11.02 10.49 17.66
C TRP A 202 10.51 11.79 18.28
N ALA A 203 9.20 11.94 18.41
CA ALA A 203 8.58 13.07 19.09
C ALA A 203 7.17 12.75 19.60
N LYS A 204 6.67 13.56 20.52
CA LYS A 204 5.28 13.56 20.93
C LYS A 204 4.39 14.22 19.86
N PRO A 205 3.12 13.83 19.74
CA PRO A 205 2.15 14.56 18.91
C PRO A 205 2.02 16.02 19.37
N GLY A 206 1.65 16.91 18.45
CA GLY A 206 1.56 18.35 18.70
C GLY A 206 2.36 19.11 17.65
N THR A 207 3.43 19.78 18.07
CA THR A 207 4.29 20.56 17.16
C THR A 207 4.99 19.71 16.11
N ALA A 208 5.28 18.43 16.42
CA ALA A 208 5.88 17.49 15.45
C ALA A 208 4.87 16.94 14.43
N GLY A 209 3.57 17.01 14.74
CA GLY A 209 2.50 16.52 13.87
C GLY A 209 1.35 15.86 14.63
N SER A 210 0.35 15.39 13.88
CA SER A 210 -0.83 14.69 14.42
C SER A 210 -0.81 13.21 14.06
N VAL A 211 -1.37 12.37 14.94
CA VAL A 211 -1.50 10.93 14.74
C VAL A 211 -2.98 10.55 14.67
N GLN A 212 -3.37 9.80 13.65
CA GLN A 212 -4.76 9.39 13.45
C GLN A 212 -5.20 8.41 14.54
N GLY A 213 -6.40 8.59 15.09
CA GLY A 213 -6.94 7.72 16.14
C GLY A 213 -6.35 7.97 17.54
N GLY A 214 -5.48 8.96 17.69
CA GLY A 214 -5.10 9.48 19.01
C GLY A 214 -6.25 10.31 19.58
N HIS A 215 -7.28 9.66 20.12
CA HIS A 215 -8.31 10.32 20.94
C HIS A 215 -7.92 10.34 22.42
N ASP A 216 -8.18 11.49 23.04
CA ASP A 216 -8.57 11.73 24.44
C ASP A 216 -7.85 10.91 25.53
N GLY A 217 -6.61 11.30 25.80
CA GLY A 217 -5.83 10.85 26.94
C GLY A 217 -4.40 11.34 26.82
N ALA A 218 -3.71 11.50 27.95
CA ALA A 218 -2.28 11.78 28.00
C ALA A 218 -1.51 10.59 27.41
N ASN A 219 -1.48 10.48 26.08
CA ASN A 219 -0.72 9.45 25.40
C ASN A 219 0.71 9.96 25.28
N ASP A 220 1.52 9.65 26.29
CA ASP A 220 2.94 10.00 26.38
C ASP A 220 3.83 9.10 25.50
N ALA A 221 3.28 8.47 24.45
CA ALA A 221 4.08 7.70 23.51
C ALA A 221 4.81 8.63 22.52
N ASP A 222 6.08 8.35 22.26
CA ASP A 222 6.78 8.96 21.13
C ASP A 222 6.41 8.23 19.83
N TYR A 223 6.25 9.01 18.77
CA TYR A 223 5.98 8.53 17.43
C TYR A 223 7.10 8.97 16.48
N VAL A 224 7.23 8.25 15.36
CA VAL A 224 8.19 8.58 14.31
C VAL A 224 7.56 9.57 13.33
N PHE A 225 8.09 10.79 13.27
CA PHE A 225 7.63 11.82 12.35
C PHE A 225 8.65 12.08 11.24
N PRO A 226 8.22 12.17 9.96
CA PRO A 226 9.10 12.56 8.87
C PRO A 226 9.46 14.04 8.97
N VAL A 227 10.72 14.38 8.70
CA VAL A 227 11.28 15.74 8.79
C VAL A 227 11.75 16.23 7.42
N HIS A 228 12.43 15.37 6.66
CA HIS A 228 12.98 15.71 5.35
C HIS A 228 12.90 14.51 4.41
N LYS A 229 12.32 14.66 3.23
CA LYS A 229 12.32 13.59 2.22
C LYS A 229 13.73 13.40 1.67
N LEU A 230 14.20 12.17 1.65
CA LEU A 230 15.46 11.82 1.00
C LEU A 230 15.20 11.53 -0.48
N PHE A 231 16.06 12.05 -1.35
CA PHE A 231 16.09 11.76 -2.78
C PHE A 231 17.52 11.73 -3.29
N SER A 232 17.76 11.00 -4.39
CA SER A 232 19.11 10.83 -4.91
C SER A 232 19.65 12.10 -5.58
N GLY A 233 20.93 12.41 -5.39
CA GLY A 233 21.65 13.53 -5.98
C GLY A 233 22.18 14.55 -4.96
N LYS A 234 22.78 15.61 -5.49
CA LYS A 234 23.49 16.66 -4.72
C LYS A 234 22.62 17.76 -4.16
N GLU A 235 21.35 17.80 -4.57
CA GLU A 235 20.39 18.86 -4.20
C GLU A 235 19.50 18.44 -3.02
N CYS A 236 19.66 17.21 -2.50
CA CYS A 236 18.87 16.73 -1.36
C CYS A 236 19.31 17.33 -0.03
N LEU A 237 20.62 17.36 0.20
CA LEU A 237 21.26 17.95 1.38
C LEU A 237 22.59 18.58 0.95
N ASP A 238 22.85 19.78 1.44
CA ASP A 238 24.02 20.55 1.04
C ASP A 238 25.33 19.81 1.33
N GLY A 239 26.23 19.81 0.35
CA GLY A 239 27.53 19.16 0.45
C GLY A 239 27.49 17.62 0.44
N ARG A 240 26.33 17.01 0.21
CA ARG A 240 26.14 15.54 0.19
C ARG A 240 25.62 15.09 -1.16
N ASP A 241 26.10 13.93 -1.64
CA ASP A 241 25.59 13.30 -2.87
C ASP A 241 24.86 12.02 -2.48
N ILE A 242 23.54 12.11 -2.37
CA ILE A 242 22.71 11.05 -1.79
C ILE A 242 22.39 9.99 -2.84
N SER A 243 22.37 8.72 -2.44
CA SER A 243 21.85 7.62 -3.27
C SER A 243 20.96 6.71 -2.43
N ILE A 244 19.83 6.30 -3.00
CA ILE A 244 18.78 5.53 -2.32
C ILE A 244 18.45 4.29 -3.14
N ASP A 245 18.52 3.12 -2.50
CA ASP A 245 18.07 1.86 -3.05
C ASP A 245 16.99 1.25 -2.14
N PHE A 246 15.87 0.84 -2.72
CA PHE A 246 14.80 0.16 -2.00
C PHE A 246 14.88 -1.35 -2.17
N SER A 247 14.52 -2.08 -1.12
CA SER A 247 14.34 -3.54 -1.16
C SER A 247 13.11 -3.94 -0.35
N GLU A 248 12.61 -5.15 -0.59
CA GLU A 248 11.43 -5.68 0.10
C GLU A 248 11.64 -7.14 0.50
N TYR A 249 10.90 -7.56 1.52
CA TYR A 249 10.71 -8.97 1.86
C TYR A 249 9.28 -9.18 2.32
N HIS A 250 8.53 -10.02 1.61
CA HIS A 250 7.18 -10.42 1.94
C HIS A 250 7.08 -11.92 2.12
N ARG A 251 6.15 -12.36 2.98
CA ARG A 251 5.93 -13.76 3.33
C ARG A 251 4.44 -14.05 3.51
N ASN A 252 4.01 -15.22 3.09
CA ASN A 252 2.71 -15.81 3.40
C ASN A 252 2.92 -17.20 3.99
N GLU A 253 2.35 -17.42 5.17
CA GLU A 253 2.38 -18.71 5.88
C GLU A 253 0.99 -19.25 6.19
N LYS A 254 -0.08 -18.70 5.60
CA LYS A 254 -1.46 -19.00 6.04
C LYS A 254 -1.80 -20.48 5.98
N LEU A 255 -1.37 -21.15 4.90
CA LEU A 255 -1.52 -22.60 4.75
C LEU A 255 -0.64 -23.36 5.76
N ARG A 256 0.58 -22.91 6.03
CA ARG A 256 1.42 -23.53 7.07
C ARG A 256 0.74 -23.44 8.44
N MET A 257 0.13 -22.30 8.77
CA MET A 257 -0.48 -22.06 10.09
C MET A 257 -1.65 -22.99 10.38
N THR A 258 -2.45 -23.40 9.36
CA THR A 258 -3.59 -24.31 9.58
C THR A 258 -3.18 -25.70 10.04
N HIS A 259 -1.92 -26.09 9.84
CA HIS A 259 -1.38 -27.41 10.21
C HIS A 259 -0.43 -27.38 11.42
N ARG A 260 -0.18 -26.22 12.03
CA ARG A 260 0.73 -26.14 13.20
C ARG A 260 0.09 -26.65 14.49
N LEU A 261 -1.24 -26.58 14.58
CA LEU A 261 -1.97 -27.04 15.76
C LEU A 261 -2.17 -28.55 15.69
N SER A 262 -2.11 -29.23 16.84
CA SER A 262 -2.46 -30.64 16.90
C SER A 262 -3.95 -30.83 16.65
N ALA A 263 -4.34 -32.04 16.23
CA ALA A 263 -5.77 -32.37 16.07
C ALA A 263 -6.54 -32.18 17.39
N ASN A 264 -5.92 -32.41 18.55
CA ASN A 264 -6.60 -32.26 19.84
C ASN A 264 -6.88 -30.79 20.19
N GLU A 265 -6.09 -29.87 19.65
CA GLU A 265 -6.24 -28.42 19.80
C GLU A 265 -7.09 -27.81 18.67
N GLY A 266 -7.78 -28.63 17.88
CA GLY A 266 -8.61 -28.15 16.76
C GLY A 266 -7.85 -27.89 15.46
N GLY A 267 -6.57 -28.29 15.36
CA GLY A 267 -5.77 -28.22 14.14
C GLY A 267 -6.10 -29.29 13.10
N LEU A 268 -5.51 -29.12 11.92
CA LEU A 268 -5.59 -30.07 10.82
C LEU A 268 -4.28 -30.85 10.68
N PRO A 269 -4.28 -32.19 10.85
CA PRO A 269 -3.13 -33.01 10.52
C PRO A 269 -2.67 -32.77 9.08
N LEU A 270 -1.37 -32.63 8.90
CA LEU A 270 -0.78 -32.59 7.56
C LEU A 270 -0.84 -34.00 6.94
N PRO A 271 -1.36 -34.17 5.72
CA PRO A 271 -1.26 -35.45 5.04
C PRO A 271 0.20 -35.86 4.81
N ALA A 272 0.47 -37.16 4.95
CA ALA A 272 1.82 -37.69 4.85
C ALA A 272 2.46 -37.37 3.50
N GLY A 273 3.72 -36.96 3.54
CA GLY A 273 4.53 -36.69 2.35
C GLY A 273 4.52 -35.24 1.84
N PHE A 274 3.66 -34.37 2.37
CA PHE A 274 3.76 -32.92 2.16
C PHE A 274 4.81 -32.29 3.09
N ASP A 275 5.39 -31.16 2.66
CA ASP A 275 6.40 -30.40 3.37
C ASP A 275 5.88 -29.00 3.73
N LEU A 276 5.68 -28.76 5.04
CA LEU A 276 5.18 -27.49 5.58
C LEU A 276 6.17 -26.33 5.50
N THR A 277 7.43 -26.57 5.17
CA THR A 277 8.48 -25.55 5.09
C THR A 277 8.71 -25.05 3.67
N SER A 278 8.10 -25.70 2.69
CA SER A 278 8.26 -25.41 1.27
C SER A 278 6.97 -24.85 0.65
N PHE A 279 7.10 -24.30 -0.55
CA PHE A 279 5.95 -23.93 -1.37
C PHE A 279 4.98 -25.12 -1.51
N PRO A 280 3.65 -24.93 -1.35
CA PRO A 280 2.94 -23.65 -1.22
C PRO A 280 2.64 -23.23 0.24
N TYR A 281 3.07 -23.99 1.25
CA TYR A 281 2.75 -23.71 2.66
C TYR A 281 3.49 -22.49 3.20
N VAL A 282 4.72 -22.28 2.73
CA VAL A 282 5.50 -21.06 2.91
C VAL A 282 5.78 -20.47 1.55
N ARG A 283 5.47 -19.19 1.40
CA ARG A 283 5.78 -18.39 0.21
C ARG A 283 6.47 -17.13 0.66
N ASP A 284 7.59 -16.78 0.05
CA ASP A 284 8.26 -15.53 0.33
C ASP A 284 8.94 -14.96 -0.92
N SER A 285 9.47 -13.74 -0.83
CA SER A 285 10.13 -13.04 -1.94
C SER A 285 11.36 -13.79 -2.50
N THR A 286 11.89 -14.80 -1.80
CA THR A 286 13.12 -15.52 -2.18
C THR A 286 12.87 -16.92 -2.74
N ASN A 287 11.73 -17.55 -2.45
CA ASN A 287 11.48 -18.96 -2.75
C ASN A 287 10.59 -19.21 -3.97
N GLY A 288 10.50 -18.24 -4.89
CA GLY A 288 9.70 -18.33 -6.11
C GLY A 288 8.23 -17.96 -5.91
N GLY A 289 7.83 -17.59 -4.69
CA GLY A 289 6.60 -16.86 -4.44
C GLY A 289 6.71 -15.45 -5.00
N LYS A 290 6.42 -15.25 -6.28
CA LYS A 290 6.22 -13.92 -6.87
C LYS A 290 4.97 -13.28 -6.25
N LEU A 291 5.11 -12.78 -5.01
CA LEU A 291 4.07 -12.14 -4.23
C LEU A 291 3.93 -10.69 -4.67
N THR A 292 5.07 -10.01 -4.78
CA THR A 292 5.14 -8.59 -5.07
C THR A 292 6.38 -8.24 -5.88
N GLN A 293 6.40 -7.02 -6.40
CA GLN A 293 7.55 -6.41 -7.01
C GLN A 293 7.63 -4.93 -6.65
N LEU A 294 8.85 -4.40 -6.57
CA LEU A 294 9.09 -2.97 -6.45
C LEU A 294 9.08 -2.31 -7.82
N SER A 295 8.30 -1.25 -7.97
CA SER A 295 8.31 -0.38 -9.15
C SER A 295 8.78 1.02 -8.75
N PRO A 296 9.97 1.47 -9.21
CA PRO A 296 10.46 2.82 -8.93
C PRO A 296 9.51 3.90 -9.45
N VAL A 297 9.42 5.01 -8.72
CA VAL A 297 8.70 6.23 -9.10
C VAL A 297 9.50 7.44 -8.61
N GLY A 298 10.40 7.93 -9.46
CA GLY A 298 11.38 8.94 -9.05
C GLY A 298 12.24 8.43 -7.91
N SER A 299 12.26 9.16 -6.79
CA SER A 299 12.95 8.81 -5.54
C SER A 299 12.06 8.07 -4.53
N SER A 300 10.84 7.70 -4.94
CA SER A 300 9.93 6.83 -4.19
C SER A 300 9.80 5.47 -4.89
N VAL A 301 9.13 4.52 -4.24
CA VAL A 301 8.88 3.18 -4.77
C VAL A 301 7.43 2.76 -4.54
N LEU A 302 6.88 2.00 -5.48
CA LEU A 302 5.61 1.30 -5.31
C LEU A 302 5.88 -0.16 -4.94
N VAL A 303 5.23 -0.66 -3.90
CA VAL A 303 5.02 -2.10 -3.71
C VAL A 303 3.81 -2.49 -4.56
N VAL A 304 4.06 -3.31 -5.58
CA VAL A 304 3.07 -3.73 -6.57
C VAL A 304 2.85 -5.24 -6.42
N PRO A 305 1.70 -5.66 -5.86
CA PRO A 305 1.34 -7.07 -5.82
C PRO A 305 1.35 -7.67 -7.23
N GLU A 306 1.82 -8.89 -7.36
CA GLU A 306 1.85 -9.60 -8.64
C GLU A 306 0.43 -10.04 -9.03
N PRO A 307 -0.11 -9.59 -10.17
CA PRO A 307 -1.46 -9.97 -10.58
C PRO A 307 -1.55 -11.47 -10.85
N ALA A 308 -2.50 -12.14 -10.21
CA ALA A 308 -2.76 -13.57 -10.44
C ALA A 308 -3.89 -13.79 -11.46
N THR A 309 -3.96 -14.98 -12.04
CA THR A 309 -5.08 -15.34 -12.94
C THR A 309 -6.43 -15.43 -12.21
N SER A 310 -6.40 -15.74 -10.92
CA SER A 310 -7.55 -15.75 -10.02
C SER A 310 -7.11 -15.31 -8.63
N LEU A 311 -8.00 -14.61 -7.90
CA LEU A 311 -7.77 -14.20 -6.52
C LEU A 311 -7.53 -15.39 -5.58
N VAL A 312 -8.24 -16.50 -5.84
CA VAL A 312 -8.19 -17.71 -5.04
C VAL A 312 -8.04 -18.91 -5.98
N ARG A 313 -7.13 -19.83 -5.64
CA ARG A 313 -6.83 -20.99 -6.49
C ARG A 313 -6.33 -22.16 -5.67
N THR A 314 -6.50 -23.37 -6.20
CA THR A 314 -5.82 -24.55 -5.69
C THR A 314 -4.32 -24.46 -5.96
N VAL A 315 -3.54 -25.10 -5.11
CA VAL A 315 -2.09 -25.20 -5.25
C VAL A 315 -1.67 -26.65 -5.08
N ALA A 316 -0.53 -27.01 -5.67
CA ALA A 316 -0.01 -28.37 -5.62
C ALA A 316 1.41 -28.38 -5.06
N GLN A 317 1.77 -29.51 -4.44
CA GLN A 317 3.12 -29.80 -3.99
C GLN A 317 3.48 -31.22 -4.43
N ARG A 318 4.77 -31.46 -4.69
CA ARG A 318 5.27 -32.81 -4.92
C ARG A 318 5.24 -33.58 -3.59
N ASN A 319 4.43 -34.61 -3.52
CA ASN A 319 4.37 -35.47 -2.35
C ASN A 319 5.58 -36.42 -2.35
N SER A 320 6.33 -36.44 -1.24
CA SER A 320 7.57 -37.22 -1.11
C SER A 320 7.35 -38.73 -1.03
N ILE A 321 6.16 -39.19 -0.63
CA ILE A 321 5.81 -40.61 -0.54
C ILE A 321 5.32 -41.13 -1.89
N THR A 322 4.38 -40.42 -2.50
CA THR A 322 3.79 -40.86 -3.79
C THR A 322 4.63 -40.45 -5.00
N ASN A 323 5.59 -39.55 -4.81
CA ASN A 323 6.46 -39.00 -5.84
C ASN A 323 5.70 -38.25 -6.96
N LYS A 324 4.44 -37.88 -6.72
CA LYS A 324 3.55 -37.17 -7.65
C LYS A 324 3.29 -35.74 -7.18
N PHE A 325 3.03 -34.83 -8.11
CA PHE A 325 2.39 -33.57 -7.76
C PHE A 325 0.93 -33.81 -7.45
N GLN A 326 0.49 -33.36 -6.28
CA GLN A 326 -0.87 -33.49 -5.80
C GLN A 326 -1.38 -32.11 -5.41
N ILE A 327 -2.66 -31.81 -5.66
CA ILE A 327 -3.31 -30.65 -5.04
C ILE A 327 -3.12 -30.78 -3.53
N VAL A 328 -2.66 -29.71 -2.89
CA VAL A 328 -2.55 -29.66 -1.43
C VAL A 328 -3.95 -29.75 -0.84
N HIS A 329 -4.14 -30.70 0.06
CA HIS A 329 -5.43 -31.07 0.61
C HIS A 329 -5.29 -31.44 2.09
N PHE A 330 -6.42 -31.64 2.74
CA PHE A 330 -6.51 -32.18 4.08
C PHE A 330 -7.75 -33.06 4.20
N GLU A 331 -7.70 -34.04 5.09
CA GLU A 331 -8.89 -34.81 5.43
C GLU A 331 -9.79 -33.98 6.33
N VAL A 332 -11.05 -33.81 5.92
CA VAL A 332 -12.03 -33.09 6.71
C VAL A 332 -12.41 -33.93 7.93
N PRO A 333 -12.14 -33.48 9.17
CA PRO A 333 -12.53 -34.23 10.35
C PRO A 333 -14.05 -34.25 10.48
N PRO A 334 -14.65 -35.30 11.08
CA PRO A 334 -16.06 -35.27 11.46
C PRO A 334 -16.35 -34.07 12.37
N VAL A 335 -17.63 -33.71 12.45
CA VAL A 335 -18.08 -32.74 13.44
C VAL A 335 -17.79 -33.32 14.82
N ARG A 336 -17.09 -32.52 15.64
CA ARG A 336 -16.74 -32.91 17.01
C ARG A 336 -16.67 -31.70 17.89
N ASN A 337 -16.74 -31.94 19.19
CA ASN A 337 -16.55 -30.88 20.15
C ASN A 337 -15.06 -30.51 20.30
N ILE A 338 -14.76 -29.22 20.44
CA ILE A 338 -13.41 -28.70 20.69
C ILE A 338 -13.36 -27.97 22.03
N VAL A 339 -12.30 -28.20 22.79
CA VAL A 339 -12.05 -27.50 24.06
C VAL A 339 -11.40 -26.15 23.73
N ARG A 340 -12.02 -25.05 24.13
CA ARG A 340 -11.48 -23.69 23.95
C ARG A 340 -10.89 -23.17 25.25
N PRO A 341 -9.59 -22.80 25.28
CA PRO A 341 -9.06 -21.98 26.37
C PRO A 341 -9.74 -20.60 26.31
N GLY A 342 -10.77 -20.38 27.13
CA GLY A 342 -11.49 -19.10 27.21
C GLY A 342 -13.01 -19.13 26.93
N GLY A 343 -13.59 -20.30 26.61
CA GLY A 343 -15.02 -20.44 26.30
C GLY A 343 -15.38 -20.09 24.84
N GLY A 344 -16.50 -20.63 24.34
CA GLY A 344 -16.99 -20.44 22.96
C GLY A 344 -17.70 -21.68 22.41
N LEU A 345 -18.24 -21.60 21.18
CA LEU A 345 -19.08 -22.64 20.57
C LEU A 345 -18.44 -24.04 20.63
N PRO A 346 -19.21 -25.08 20.96
CA PRO A 346 -18.65 -26.38 21.34
C PRO A 346 -18.07 -27.15 20.17
N ARG A 347 -18.30 -26.77 18.90
CA ARG A 347 -17.98 -27.58 17.71
C ARG A 347 -16.83 -27.01 16.88
N ASN A 348 -16.11 -27.87 16.15
CA ASN A 348 -15.13 -27.49 15.11
C ASN A 348 -15.78 -26.96 13.82
N ARG A 349 -16.93 -26.28 13.91
CA ARG A 349 -17.68 -25.77 12.77
C ARG A 349 -18.16 -24.36 13.05
N PHE A 350 -17.98 -23.49 12.06
CA PHE A 350 -18.61 -22.18 12.01
C PHE A 350 -19.70 -22.16 10.93
N ALA A 351 -20.86 -21.60 11.27
CA ALA A 351 -22.04 -21.53 10.40
C ALA A 351 -22.30 -22.87 9.67
N GLU A 352 -22.07 -23.98 10.36
CA GLU A 352 -22.30 -25.38 9.94
C GLU A 352 -21.48 -25.87 8.73
N SER A 353 -20.66 -25.03 8.11
CA SER A 353 -20.23 -25.28 6.72
C SER A 353 -18.81 -24.80 6.40
N SER A 354 -18.10 -24.30 7.42
CA SER A 354 -16.67 -24.01 7.42
C SER A 354 -16.02 -24.66 8.63
N LEU A 355 -14.81 -25.17 8.45
CA LEU A 355 -14.00 -25.64 9.58
C LEU A 355 -13.45 -24.42 10.30
N GLU A 356 -13.64 -24.36 11.61
CA GLU A 356 -13.09 -23.30 12.45
C GLU A 356 -11.76 -23.76 13.06
N ILE A 357 -10.72 -22.93 12.96
CA ILE A 357 -9.47 -23.10 13.70
C ILE A 357 -9.53 -22.21 14.95
N PRO A 358 -9.37 -22.76 16.16
CA PRO A 358 -9.55 -22.02 17.39
C PRO A 358 -8.50 -20.92 17.59
N ALA A 359 -8.91 -19.84 18.27
CA ALA A 359 -8.03 -18.80 18.78
C ALA A 359 -7.37 -19.24 20.11
N PHE A 360 -6.24 -18.62 20.45
CA PHE A 360 -5.54 -18.80 21.72
C PHE A 360 -5.63 -17.52 22.53
N GLY A 361 -6.60 -17.44 23.44
CA GLY A 361 -6.90 -16.19 24.15
C GLY A 361 -7.37 -15.10 23.19
N ALA A 362 -6.70 -13.95 23.20
CA ALA A 362 -6.97 -12.84 22.28
C ALA A 362 -6.28 -13.01 20.91
N ASP A 363 -5.37 -13.97 20.78
CA ASP A 363 -4.49 -14.10 19.62
C ASP A 363 -5.01 -15.11 18.61
N ARG A 364 -4.88 -14.77 17.33
CA ARG A 364 -5.16 -15.66 16.21
C ARG A 364 -3.88 -15.99 15.48
N LEU A 365 -3.37 -17.18 15.75
CA LEU A 365 -2.14 -17.69 15.14
C LEU A 365 -2.39 -18.33 13.76
N SER A 366 -3.64 -18.53 13.35
CA SER A 366 -4.01 -19.19 12.10
C SER A 366 -5.25 -18.53 11.50
N PRO A 367 -5.51 -18.66 10.18
CA PRO A 367 -6.81 -18.33 9.62
C PRO A 367 -7.94 -18.94 10.43
N GLU A 368 -8.96 -18.14 10.75
CA GLU A 368 -10.10 -18.55 11.58
C GLU A 368 -10.93 -19.64 10.91
N TYR A 369 -11.04 -19.61 9.59
CA TYR A 369 -11.88 -20.53 8.82
C TYR A 369 -11.11 -21.20 7.68
N VAL A 370 -11.37 -22.49 7.47
CA VAL A 370 -10.87 -23.27 6.34
C VAL A 370 -12.05 -23.78 5.52
N ASN A 371 -11.94 -23.64 4.19
CA ASN A 371 -12.96 -24.16 3.27
C ASN A 371 -12.96 -25.70 3.28
N ILE A 372 -14.12 -26.30 3.51
CA ILE A 372 -14.33 -27.75 3.49
C ILE A 372 -15.31 -28.19 2.40
N ARG A 373 -15.75 -27.29 1.52
CA ARG A 373 -16.84 -27.56 0.57
C ARG A 373 -16.36 -27.97 -0.82
N HIS A 374 -15.06 -27.96 -1.06
CA HIS A 374 -14.45 -28.30 -2.35
C HIS A 374 -13.65 -29.58 -2.22
N ARG A 375 -14.29 -30.70 -2.56
CA ARG A 375 -13.70 -32.04 -2.45
C ARG A 375 -12.75 -32.30 -3.62
N VAL A 376 -11.64 -32.97 -3.33
CA VAL A 376 -10.66 -33.43 -4.34
C VAL A 376 -10.37 -34.92 -4.17
N ASP A 377 -9.93 -35.55 -5.26
CA ASP A 377 -9.27 -36.84 -5.22
C ASP A 377 -7.76 -36.63 -4.98
N PRO A 378 -7.18 -37.11 -3.87
CA PRO A 378 -5.74 -36.96 -3.59
C PRO A 378 -4.85 -37.66 -4.63
N ASN A 379 -5.40 -38.60 -5.42
CA ASN A 379 -4.69 -39.28 -6.51
C ASN A 379 -5.07 -38.74 -7.90
N GLY A 380 -5.97 -37.77 -7.97
CA GLY A 380 -6.44 -37.15 -9.21
C GLY A 380 -5.40 -36.23 -9.83
N SER A 381 -5.69 -35.75 -11.05
CA SER A 381 -4.86 -34.75 -11.73
C SER A 381 -4.73 -33.46 -10.93
N ILE A 382 -3.60 -32.76 -11.04
CA ILE A 382 -3.45 -31.40 -10.47
C ILE A 382 -4.35 -30.35 -11.12
N THR A 383 -4.87 -30.65 -12.31
CA THR A 383 -5.82 -29.82 -13.05
C THR A 383 -7.27 -30.21 -12.75
N GLN A 384 -7.52 -31.14 -11.82
CA GLN A 384 -8.88 -31.49 -11.44
C GLN A 384 -9.60 -30.26 -10.91
N VAL A 385 -10.86 -30.12 -11.28
CA VAL A 385 -11.75 -29.13 -10.67
C VAL A 385 -12.30 -29.75 -9.39
N PRO A 386 -12.12 -29.12 -8.22
CA PRO A 386 -12.72 -29.63 -7.00
C PRO A 386 -14.24 -29.78 -7.14
N THR A 387 -14.78 -30.89 -6.66
CA THR A 387 -16.22 -31.11 -6.62
C THR A 387 -16.84 -30.19 -5.56
N ASP A 388 -17.69 -29.27 -6.01
CA ASP A 388 -18.40 -28.34 -5.14
C ASP A 388 -19.57 -29.06 -4.44
N LEU A 389 -19.45 -29.25 -3.12
CA LEU A 389 -20.48 -29.89 -2.31
C LEU A 389 -21.77 -29.07 -2.23
N ASN A 390 -21.76 -27.77 -2.55
CA ASN A 390 -22.99 -26.96 -2.59
C ASN A 390 -23.95 -27.41 -3.71
N THR A 391 -23.50 -28.26 -4.65
CA THR A 391 -24.34 -28.86 -5.69
C THR A 391 -25.15 -30.06 -5.21
N LEU A 392 -24.85 -30.58 -4.01
CA LEU A 392 -25.58 -31.69 -3.41
C LEU A 392 -26.95 -31.25 -2.89
N SER A 393 -27.86 -32.22 -2.72
CA SER A 393 -29.10 -31.97 -1.97
C SER A 393 -28.76 -31.56 -0.52
N PRO A 394 -29.62 -30.78 0.16
CA PRO A 394 -29.36 -30.30 1.53
C PRO A 394 -29.02 -31.43 2.51
N SER A 395 -29.70 -32.58 2.43
CA SER A 395 -29.43 -33.73 3.30
C SER A 395 -28.09 -34.41 2.98
N ALA A 396 -27.75 -34.56 1.70
CA ALA A 396 -26.46 -35.10 1.29
C ALA A 396 -25.30 -34.16 1.66
N PHE A 397 -25.49 -32.85 1.52
CA PHE A 397 -24.53 -31.84 1.97
C PHE A 397 -24.32 -31.92 3.48
N ALA A 398 -25.39 -31.88 4.28
CA ALA A 398 -25.31 -31.97 5.74
C ALA A 398 -24.60 -33.27 6.18
N ASN A 399 -24.98 -34.41 5.60
CA ASN A 399 -24.33 -35.70 5.88
C ASN A 399 -22.84 -35.69 5.54
N ALA A 400 -22.43 -35.08 4.43
CA ALA A 400 -21.02 -34.99 4.07
C ALA A 400 -20.24 -34.15 5.09
N ILE A 401 -20.75 -32.95 5.44
CA ILE A 401 -20.07 -32.06 6.38
C ILE A 401 -20.03 -32.63 7.81
N GLU A 402 -21.09 -33.33 8.23
CA GLU A 402 -21.20 -33.95 9.55
C GLU A 402 -20.21 -35.11 9.72
N ASN A 403 -20.17 -36.02 8.75
CA ASN A 403 -19.32 -37.22 8.83
C ASN A 403 -17.85 -36.94 8.48
N GLY A 404 -17.55 -35.94 7.65
CA GLY A 404 -16.18 -35.70 7.18
C GLY A 404 -15.62 -36.91 6.40
N GLY A 405 -14.31 -37.18 6.54
CA GLY A 405 -13.63 -38.34 5.95
C GLY A 405 -13.34 -38.23 4.46
N TYR A 406 -13.59 -37.07 3.85
CA TYR A 406 -13.20 -36.75 2.48
C TYR A 406 -12.06 -35.74 2.47
N PHE A 407 -11.35 -35.66 1.34
CA PHE A 407 -10.27 -34.70 1.16
C PHE A 407 -10.80 -33.39 0.58
N ALA A 408 -10.59 -32.29 1.29
CA ALA A 408 -10.88 -30.95 0.82
C ALA A 408 -9.61 -30.28 0.28
N ALA A 409 -9.73 -29.49 -0.77
CA ALA A 409 -8.62 -28.71 -1.30
C ALA A 409 -8.26 -27.57 -0.35
N HIS A 410 -6.95 -27.31 -0.20
CA HIS A 410 -6.49 -26.00 0.24
C HIS A 410 -6.52 -25.01 -0.92
N PHE A 411 -6.83 -23.77 -0.56
CA PHE A 411 -6.77 -22.63 -1.47
C PHE A 411 -5.73 -21.63 -0.99
N THR A 412 -4.99 -21.05 -1.93
CA THR A 412 -4.16 -19.88 -1.67
C THR A 412 -4.79 -18.65 -2.30
N ASP A 413 -4.54 -17.52 -1.68
CA ASP A 413 -4.51 -16.22 -2.33
C ASP A 413 -3.06 -15.69 -2.30
N ASP A 414 -2.83 -14.47 -2.78
CA ASP A 414 -1.53 -13.81 -2.79
C ASP A 414 -1.37 -12.75 -1.71
N SER A 415 -2.27 -12.71 -0.72
CA SER A 415 -2.08 -11.80 0.41
C SER A 415 -0.83 -12.19 1.19
N CYS A 416 -0.11 -11.21 1.70
CA CYS A 416 1.12 -11.43 2.44
C CYS A 416 1.41 -10.23 3.33
N ASP A 417 2.34 -10.42 4.25
CA ASP A 417 2.89 -9.39 5.12
C ASP A 417 4.41 -9.35 4.97
N GLY A 418 5.00 -8.20 5.22
CA GLY A 418 6.40 -7.98 4.93
C GLY A 418 6.90 -6.60 5.31
N CYS A 419 8.02 -6.22 4.73
CA CYS A 419 8.63 -4.91 4.93
C CYS A 419 9.18 -4.31 3.64
N VAL A 420 9.37 -2.99 3.68
CA VAL A 420 10.13 -2.21 2.70
C VAL A 420 11.26 -1.50 3.42
N GLU A 421 12.46 -1.69 2.89
CA GLU A 421 13.72 -1.13 3.40
C GLU A 421 14.29 -0.12 2.41
N ALA A 422 15.02 0.86 2.93
CA ALA A 422 15.81 1.79 2.14
C ALA A 422 17.25 1.79 2.62
N LYS A 423 18.16 1.54 1.69
CA LYS A 423 19.59 1.74 1.86
C LYS A 423 19.94 3.12 1.32
N VAL A 424 20.40 3.99 2.21
CA VAL A 424 20.82 5.36 1.85
C VAL A 424 22.33 5.48 2.00
N THR A 425 22.99 6.00 0.99
CA THR A 425 24.43 6.32 1.00
C THR A 425 24.64 7.81 0.71
N GLY A 426 25.83 8.33 1.03
CA GLY A 426 26.16 9.75 0.82
C GLY A 426 25.90 10.69 2.01
N LEU A 427 25.40 10.18 3.14
CA LEU A 427 25.13 10.98 4.35
C LEU A 427 26.38 11.38 5.16
N GLY A 428 27.58 10.92 4.77
CA GLY A 428 28.84 11.22 5.47
C GLY A 428 29.14 10.28 6.66
N SER A 429 28.11 9.77 7.33
CA SER A 429 28.21 8.72 8.35
C SER A 429 27.08 7.69 8.19
N PRO A 430 27.26 6.45 8.68
CA PRO A 430 26.15 5.51 8.80
C PRO A 430 25.05 6.09 9.68
N VAL A 431 23.80 6.03 9.20
CA VAL A 431 22.60 6.44 9.93
C VAL A 431 21.68 5.23 10.01
N GLU A 432 21.08 4.99 11.17
CA GLU A 432 20.12 3.91 11.36
C GLU A 432 18.95 4.04 10.38
N SER A 433 18.46 2.92 9.85
CA SER A 433 17.35 2.88 8.91
C SER A 433 16.24 1.99 9.43
N LEU A 434 15.05 2.56 9.65
CA LEU A 434 13.86 1.83 10.07
C LEU A 434 13.00 1.42 8.86
N PRO A 435 12.74 0.11 8.64
CA PRO A 435 11.86 -0.37 7.58
C PRO A 435 10.39 -0.10 7.85
N ALA A 436 9.61 0.10 6.79
CA ALA A 436 8.15 0.15 6.87
C ALA A 436 7.57 -1.26 6.85
N PHE A 437 6.51 -1.50 7.62
CA PHE A 437 5.65 -2.66 7.40
C PHE A 437 4.88 -2.51 6.09
N SER A 438 4.65 -3.63 5.41
CA SER A 438 3.91 -3.70 4.17
C SER A 438 2.94 -4.88 4.22
N LEU A 439 1.67 -4.60 3.92
CA LEU A 439 0.61 -5.59 3.90
C LEU A 439 -0.02 -5.64 2.50
N GLU A 440 -0.24 -6.83 1.99
CA GLU A 440 -0.98 -7.07 0.76
C GLU A 440 -2.27 -7.81 1.07
N VAL A 441 -3.42 -7.22 0.74
CA VAL A 441 -4.73 -7.76 1.10
C VAL A 441 -5.64 -7.91 -0.12
N ILE A 442 -6.69 -8.73 -0.02
CA ILE A 442 -7.66 -8.89 -1.10
C ILE A 442 -8.33 -7.54 -1.42
N SER A 443 -8.33 -7.16 -2.69
CA SER A 443 -9.15 -6.05 -3.18
C SER A 443 -10.63 -6.44 -3.11
N LYS A 444 -11.42 -5.72 -2.31
CA LYS A 444 -12.88 -5.85 -2.32
C LYS A 444 -13.43 -4.94 -3.41
N PRO A 445 -14.15 -5.47 -4.42
CA PRO A 445 -15.01 -4.62 -5.23
C PRO A 445 -16.11 -4.06 -4.31
N PHE A 446 -16.26 -2.73 -4.31
CA PHE A 446 -17.36 -2.05 -3.63
C PHE A 446 -18.54 -1.90 -4.59
#